data_AF-A0A3P8WSS3-F1
#
_entry.id   AF-A0A3P8WSS3-F1
#
_cell.length_a   1.000
_cell.length_b   1.000
_cell.length_c   1.000
_cell.angle_alpha   90.00
_cell.angle_beta   90.00
_cell.angle_gamma   90.00
#
_symmetry.space_group_name_H-M   'P 1'
#
loop_
_entity.id
_entity.type
_entity.pdbx_description
1 polymer ?
#
loop_
_entity_poly.entity_id
_entity_poly.type
_entity_poly.pdbx_seq_one_letter_code
_entity_poly.pdbx_strand_id
1 'polypeptide(L)'
;MQMKTPPDRAGITFEVGAQLEARDRLKNWYAATIEKIDFDKERVLIHFRRWSRRHNEWFHWNSPYLRPLERISLRRQGQNPPHSQPRFVSGTRVLACWTDCRFYPAKILRVNKDGETHSYTVRFFDGVVRTVKPTGVKPIQKV
;
A
#
# COMPACT_ATOMS: atom_id res chain seq x y z
N MET A 1 -4.93 -17.91 -39.01
CA MET A 1 -4.40 -16.63 -38.50
C MET A 1 -3.75 -16.93 -37.16
N GLN A 2 -2.49 -16.55 -36.97
CA GLN A 2 -1.78 -16.82 -35.72
C GLN A 2 -2.24 -15.80 -34.68
N MET A 3 -2.94 -16.27 -33.64
CA MET A 3 -3.36 -15.41 -32.54
C MET A 3 -2.11 -14.91 -31.81
N LYS A 4 -1.98 -13.59 -31.70
CA LYS A 4 -0.84 -12.99 -30.99
C LYS A 4 -1.10 -13.07 -29.50
N THR A 5 -0.05 -13.33 -28.73
CA THR A 5 -0.14 -13.37 -27.27
C THR A 5 0.12 -11.98 -26.68
N PRO A 6 -0.60 -11.58 -25.62
CA PRO A 6 -0.32 -10.35 -24.93
C PRO A 6 1.12 -10.34 -24.38
N PRO A 7 1.74 -9.15 -24.28
CA PRO A 7 3.11 -9.01 -23.80
C PRO A 7 3.20 -9.28 -22.29
N ASP A 8 4.31 -9.87 -21.86
CA ASP A 8 4.64 -9.96 -20.43
C ASP A 8 5.18 -8.60 -19.97
N ARG A 9 4.29 -7.76 -19.41
CA ARG A 9 4.63 -6.46 -18.84
C ARG A 9 4.53 -6.53 -17.34
N ALA A 10 5.66 -6.33 -16.65
CA ALA A 10 5.72 -6.34 -15.19
C ALA A 10 4.61 -5.48 -14.57
N GLY A 11 3.74 -6.11 -13.78
CA GLY A 11 2.64 -5.45 -13.06
C GLY A 11 1.36 -5.20 -13.87
N ILE A 12 1.28 -5.62 -15.14
CA ILE A 12 0.05 -5.58 -15.94
C ILE A 12 -0.37 -7.01 -16.28
N THR A 13 -1.55 -7.41 -15.81
CA THR A 13 -2.19 -8.65 -16.25
C THR A 13 -3.10 -8.34 -17.44
N PHE A 14 -2.85 -8.97 -18.59
CA PHE A 14 -3.66 -8.79 -19.80
C PHE A 14 -4.80 -9.81 -19.86
N GLU A 15 -5.77 -9.64 -18.97
CA GLU A 15 -6.98 -10.47 -18.89
C GLU A 15 -8.21 -9.57 -18.82
N VAL A 16 -9.34 -10.04 -19.37
CA VAL A 16 -10.60 -9.32 -19.22
C VAL A 16 -10.96 -9.25 -17.73
N GLY A 17 -11.23 -8.05 -17.23
CA GLY A 17 -11.46 -7.78 -15.81
C GLY A 17 -10.22 -7.38 -15.02
N ALA A 18 -9.02 -7.53 -15.58
CA ALA A 18 -7.78 -7.07 -14.94
C ALA A 18 -7.74 -5.54 -14.83
N GLN A 19 -7.06 -5.06 -13.80
CA GLN A 19 -7.04 -3.65 -13.43
C GLN A 19 -5.67 -3.03 -13.71
N LEU A 20 -5.69 -1.83 -14.25
CA LEU A 20 -4.50 -1.07 -14.60
C LEU A 20 -4.79 0.43 -14.49
N GLU A 21 -3.79 1.27 -14.76
CA GLU A 21 -4.03 2.69 -15.00
C GLU A 21 -3.83 3.03 -16.48
N ALA A 22 -4.76 3.82 -17.01
CA ALA A 22 -4.68 4.33 -18.36
C ALA A 22 -4.64 5.85 -18.36
N ARG A 23 -3.87 6.42 -19.29
CA ARG A 23 -3.76 7.87 -19.46
C ARG A 23 -4.83 8.36 -20.42
N ASP A 24 -5.56 9.39 -20.04
CA ASP A 24 -6.54 10.04 -20.91
C ASP A 24 -5.87 11.04 -21.89
N ARG A 25 -6.70 11.63 -22.77
CA ARG A 25 -6.26 12.66 -23.73
C ARG A 25 -5.76 13.95 -23.07
N LEU A 26 -6.22 14.24 -21.85
CA LEU A 26 -5.77 15.38 -21.04
C LEU A 26 -4.52 15.07 -20.22
N LYS A 27 -3.85 13.94 -20.52
CA LYS A 27 -2.58 13.52 -19.94
C LYS A 27 -2.66 13.09 -18.46
N ASN A 28 -3.85 12.85 -17.92
CA ASN A 28 -4.09 12.38 -16.56
C ASN A 28 -4.19 10.85 -16.50
N TRP A 29 -3.71 10.26 -15.41
CA TRP A 29 -3.80 8.83 -15.16
C TRP A 29 -5.04 8.49 -14.35
N TYR A 30 -5.76 7.45 -14.79
CA TYR A 30 -6.97 6.98 -14.12
C TYR A 30 -6.97 5.47 -13.98
N ALA A 31 -7.47 5.01 -12.83
CA ALA A 31 -7.71 3.58 -12.62
C ALA A 31 -8.76 3.08 -13.61
N ALA A 32 -8.48 1.94 -14.22
CA ALA A 32 -9.27 1.37 -15.29
C ALA A 32 -9.27 -0.16 -15.24
N THR A 33 -10.14 -0.75 -16.05
CA THR A 33 -10.29 -2.19 -16.20
C THR A 33 -10.22 -2.56 -17.67
N ILE A 34 -9.60 -3.70 -17.99
CA ILE A 34 -9.64 -4.27 -19.34
C ILE A 34 -11.05 -4.85 -19.57
N GLU A 35 -11.82 -4.27 -20.47
CA GLU A 35 -13.17 -4.73 -20.81
C GLU A 35 -13.17 -5.81 -21.90
N LYS A 36 -12.27 -5.69 -22.89
CA LYS A 36 -12.11 -6.65 -23.99
C LYS A 36 -10.66 -6.69 -24.46
N ILE A 37 -10.27 -7.79 -25.09
CA ILE A 37 -8.96 -7.96 -25.74
C ILE A 37 -9.21 -8.38 -27.19
N ASP A 38 -8.55 -7.70 -28.11
CA ASP A 38 -8.51 -7.97 -29.55
C ASP A 38 -7.10 -8.47 -29.88
N PHE A 39 -6.93 -9.78 -29.93
CA PHE A 39 -5.64 -10.44 -30.14
C PHE A 39 -5.13 -10.26 -31.57
N ASP A 40 -6.02 -10.10 -32.55
CA ASP A 40 -5.64 -9.91 -33.95
C ASP A 40 -5.03 -8.53 -34.17
N LYS A 41 -5.61 -7.51 -33.52
CA LYS A 41 -5.15 -6.12 -33.63
C LYS A 41 -4.25 -5.68 -32.49
N GLU A 42 -3.88 -6.57 -31.57
CA GLU A 42 -3.00 -6.29 -30.43
C GLU A 42 -3.52 -5.18 -29.50
N ARG A 43 -4.84 -5.11 -29.30
CA ARG A 43 -5.47 -4.01 -28.57
C ARG A 43 -6.30 -4.49 -27.39
N VAL A 44 -6.41 -3.63 -26.40
CA VAL A 44 -7.26 -3.79 -25.22
C VAL A 44 -8.26 -2.65 -25.14
N LEU A 45 -9.52 -2.96 -24.90
CA LEU A 45 -10.56 -1.97 -24.63
C LEU A 45 -10.50 -1.62 -23.15
N ILE A 46 -10.18 -0.36 -22.86
CA ILE A 46 -10.04 0.12 -21.50
C ILE A 46 -11.32 0.83 -21.06
N HIS A 47 -11.84 0.44 -19.90
CA HIS A 47 -12.92 1.13 -19.22
C HIS A 47 -12.39 1.91 -18.01
N PHE A 48 -12.47 3.24 -18.09
CA PHE A 48 -12.11 4.11 -16.97
C PHE A 48 -13.10 3.97 -15.81
N ARG A 49 -12.59 3.70 -14.61
CA ARG A 49 -13.46 3.52 -13.43
C ARG A 49 -14.24 4.79 -13.14
N ARG A 50 -15.52 4.62 -12.81
CA ARG A 50 -16.48 5.71 -12.50
C ARG A 50 -16.81 6.62 -13.69
N TRP A 51 -16.36 6.29 -14.89
CA TRP A 51 -16.71 7.02 -16.11
C TRP A 51 -17.79 6.25 -16.86
N SER A 52 -18.55 6.94 -17.70
CA SER A 52 -19.49 6.28 -18.61
C SER A 52 -18.74 5.44 -19.66
N ARG A 53 -19.30 4.28 -20.04
CA ARG A 53 -18.72 3.38 -21.06
C ARG A 53 -18.52 4.04 -22.43
N ARG A 54 -19.19 5.17 -22.71
CA ARG A 54 -18.94 5.99 -23.91
C ARG A 54 -17.50 6.52 -23.99
N HIS A 55 -16.79 6.57 -22.86
CA HIS A 55 -15.39 6.99 -22.79
C HIS A 55 -14.42 5.81 -22.88
N ASN A 56 -14.90 4.59 -23.10
CA ASN A 56 -14.03 3.45 -23.30
C ASN A 56 -13.20 3.64 -24.57
N GLU A 57 -11.93 3.28 -24.50
CA GLU A 57 -11.00 3.54 -25.58
C GLU A 57 -10.12 2.31 -25.82
N TRP A 58 -9.84 2.04 -27.10
CA TRP A 58 -8.95 0.96 -27.50
C TRP A 58 -7.50 1.43 -27.44
N PHE A 59 -6.67 0.72 -26.69
CA PHE A 59 -5.24 0.94 -26.60
C PHE A 59 -4.49 -0.23 -27.19
N HIS A 60 -3.36 0.01 -27.85
CA HIS A 60 -2.40 -1.06 -28.12
C HIS A 60 -1.89 -1.64 -26.78
N TRP A 61 -1.75 -2.95 -26.61
CA TRP A 61 -1.30 -3.53 -25.34
C TRP A 61 0.14 -3.11 -24.94
N ASN A 62 0.94 -2.69 -25.93
CA ASN A 62 2.27 -2.11 -25.74
C ASN A 62 2.25 -0.59 -25.57
N SER A 63 1.07 0.04 -25.45
CA SER A 63 0.96 1.48 -25.31
C SER A 63 1.67 1.96 -24.03
N PRO A 64 2.49 3.04 -24.11
CA PRO A 64 3.09 3.66 -22.94
C PRO A 64 2.06 4.37 -22.06
N TYR A 65 0.82 4.49 -22.53
CA TYR A 65 -0.31 5.06 -21.80
C TYR A 65 -1.06 4.04 -20.96
N LEU A 66 -0.56 2.80 -20.89
CA LEU A 66 -1.00 1.77 -19.94
C LEU A 66 0.14 1.51 -18.97
N ARG A 67 -0.17 1.53 -17.67
CA ARG A 67 0.79 1.19 -16.61
C ARG A 67 0.13 0.28 -15.56
N PRO A 68 0.91 -0.47 -14.78
CA PRO A 68 0.40 -1.20 -13.63
C PRO A 68 -0.48 -0.29 -12.78
N LEU A 69 -1.64 -0.78 -12.34
CA LEU A 69 -2.39 -0.06 -11.32
C LEU A 69 -1.47 0.06 -10.12
N GLU A 70 -1.11 1.29 -9.76
CA GLU A 70 -0.40 1.53 -8.51
C GLU A 70 -1.29 0.98 -7.39
N ARG A 71 -0.94 -0.21 -6.90
CA ARG A 71 -1.49 -0.69 -5.64
C ARG A 71 -0.96 0.29 -4.64
N ILE A 72 -1.76 1.29 -4.30
CA ILE A 72 -1.53 2.09 -3.12
C ILE A 72 -1.54 1.07 -1.98
N SER A 73 -0.34 0.60 -1.65
CA SER A 73 -0.07 -0.13 -0.44
C SER A 73 -0.17 0.93 0.65
N LEU A 74 -1.40 1.37 0.96
CA LEU A 74 -1.70 2.15 2.16
C LEU A 74 -1.23 1.41 3.43
N ARG A 75 -0.81 0.14 3.28
CA ARG A 75 0.05 -0.61 4.19
C ARG A 75 1.41 -0.94 3.54
N ARG A 76 2.46 -0.25 3.99
CA ARG A 76 3.87 -0.72 4.02
C ARG A 76 4.70 -0.63 2.73
N GLN A 77 4.91 0.56 2.19
CA GLN A 77 6.22 0.86 1.57
C GLN A 77 6.74 2.18 2.10
N GLY A 78 7.77 2.03 2.95
CA GLY A 78 8.36 3.07 3.77
C GLY A 78 8.90 2.40 5.03
N GLN A 79 10.10 1.84 4.91
CA GLN A 79 10.88 1.08 5.90
C GLN A 79 10.72 -0.45 5.80
N ASN A 80 11.66 -1.08 5.07
CA ASN A 80 12.31 -2.28 5.60
C ASN A 80 12.52 -2.05 7.10
N PRO A 81 12.03 -2.90 8.03
CA PRO A 81 12.34 -2.71 9.44
C PRO A 81 13.87 -2.74 9.55
N PRO A 82 14.52 -1.62 9.94
CA PRO A 82 15.95 -1.61 10.10
C PRO A 82 16.24 -2.42 11.35
N HIS A 83 16.53 -3.71 11.16
CA HIS A 83 16.90 -4.66 12.20
C HIS A 83 15.82 -4.88 13.29
N SER A 84 15.76 -6.11 13.78
CA SER A 84 14.99 -6.56 14.94
C SER A 84 15.46 -5.93 16.27
N GLN A 85 16.01 -4.71 16.23
CA GLN A 85 16.49 -4.02 17.41
C GLN A 85 15.39 -3.14 17.99
N PRO A 86 15.06 -3.30 19.29
CA PRO A 86 14.11 -2.42 19.95
C PRO A 86 14.64 -0.99 19.95
N ARG A 87 13.90 -0.07 19.33
CA ARG A 87 14.22 1.37 19.30
C ARG A 87 14.21 1.99 20.70
N PHE A 88 13.52 1.37 21.65
CA PHE A 88 13.38 1.86 23.01
C PHE A 88 13.61 0.72 24.01
N VAL A 89 14.09 1.07 25.20
CA VAL A 89 14.36 0.11 26.28
C VAL A 89 13.41 0.33 27.46
N SER A 90 13.34 -0.65 28.36
CA SER A 90 12.65 -0.51 29.64
C SER A 90 13.10 0.75 30.39
N GLY A 91 12.15 1.45 30.99
CA GLY A 91 12.38 2.74 31.65
C GLY A 91 12.15 3.96 30.76
N THR A 92 12.19 3.81 29.43
CA THR A 92 12.05 4.93 28.48
C THR A 92 10.64 5.54 28.53
N ARG A 93 10.56 6.86 28.62
CA ARG A 93 9.31 7.61 28.44
C ARG A 93 9.02 7.81 26.96
N VAL A 94 7.80 7.50 26.55
CA VAL A 94 7.35 7.51 25.16
C VAL A 94 5.93 8.04 25.06
N LEU A 95 5.49 8.30 23.84
CA LEU A 95 4.09 8.44 23.49
C LEU A 95 3.59 7.11 22.93
N ALA A 96 2.61 6.49 23.57
CA ALA A 96 2.02 5.23 23.14
C ALA A 96 0.60 5.43 22.61
N CYS A 97 0.25 4.73 21.53
CA CYS A 97 -1.07 4.76 20.94
C CYS A 97 -2.09 4.05 21.84
N TRP A 98 -3.23 4.70 22.07
CA TRP A 98 -4.38 4.13 22.75
C TRP A 98 -5.43 3.61 21.75
N THR A 99 -6.53 3.03 22.25
CA THR A 99 -7.60 2.44 21.42
C THR A 99 -8.36 3.47 20.59
N ASP A 100 -8.29 4.75 20.93
CA ASP A 100 -8.87 5.87 20.18
C ASP A 100 -7.92 6.42 19.09
N CYS A 101 -6.81 5.70 18.80
CA CYS A 101 -5.75 6.11 17.87
C CYS A 101 -4.98 7.37 18.27
N ARG A 102 -5.17 7.91 19.48
CA ARG A 102 -4.38 9.03 20.00
C ARG A 102 -3.15 8.52 20.77
N PHE A 103 -2.15 9.39 20.87
CA PHE A 103 -0.88 9.10 21.52
C PHE A 103 -0.81 9.77 22.89
N TYR A 104 -0.59 8.98 23.94
CA TYR A 104 -0.55 9.46 25.31
C TYR A 104 0.79 9.13 25.98
N PRO A 105 1.24 9.94 26.97
CA PRO A 105 2.45 9.67 27.73
C PRO A 105 2.42 8.31 28.42
N ALA A 106 3.47 7.53 28.21
CA ALA A 106 3.65 6.23 28.82
C ALA A 106 5.13 5.95 29.13
N LYS A 107 5.39 4.95 29.97
CA LYS A 107 6.71 4.41 30.27
C LYS A 107 6.80 2.97 29.79
N ILE A 108 7.85 2.63 29.05
CA ILE A 108 8.10 1.23 28.67
C ILE A 108 8.49 0.46 29.92
N LEU A 109 7.73 -0.57 30.25
CA LEU A 109 8.04 -1.51 31.32
C LEU A 109 8.94 -2.64 30.80
N ARG A 110 8.59 -3.21 29.65
CA ARG A 110 9.27 -4.38 29.08
C ARG A 110 9.27 -4.35 27.56
N VAL A 111 10.34 -4.86 26.96
CA VAL A 111 10.40 -5.24 25.55
C VAL A 111 10.17 -6.74 25.44
N ASN A 112 9.15 -7.15 24.69
CA ASN A 112 8.86 -8.55 24.40
C ASN A 112 9.41 -8.86 23.00
N LYS A 113 10.24 -9.91 22.88
CA LYS A 113 10.75 -10.40 21.60
C LYS A 113 10.08 -11.73 21.31
N ASP A 114 9.48 -11.86 20.13
CA ASP A 114 8.86 -13.09 19.65
C ASP A 114 9.26 -13.32 18.19
N GLY A 115 10.23 -14.22 18.00
CA GLY A 115 10.89 -14.46 16.72
C GLY A 115 11.46 -13.18 16.12
N GLU A 116 11.00 -12.83 14.93
CA GLU A 116 11.40 -11.62 14.19
C GLU A 116 10.66 -10.35 14.65
N THR A 117 9.62 -10.49 15.48
CA THR A 117 8.79 -9.37 15.92
C THR A 117 9.13 -8.96 17.36
N HIS A 118 8.96 -7.67 17.67
CA HIS A 118 9.04 -7.19 19.05
C HIS A 118 7.83 -6.31 19.38
N SER A 119 7.46 -6.26 20.65
CA SER A 119 6.42 -5.38 21.19
C SER A 119 6.86 -4.75 22.51
N TYR A 120 6.17 -3.70 22.94
CA TYR A 120 6.46 -3.00 24.18
C TYR A 120 5.28 -3.13 25.14
N THR A 121 5.53 -3.62 26.34
CA THR A 121 4.60 -3.43 27.45
C THR A 121 4.85 -2.05 28.04
N VAL A 122 3.85 -1.18 27.98
CA VAL A 122 3.90 0.21 28.43
C VAL A 122 2.91 0.44 29.57
N ARG A 123 3.24 1.36 30.48
CA ARG A 123 2.32 1.90 31.48
C ARG A 123 2.00 3.35 31.14
N PHE A 124 0.73 3.63 30.89
CA PHE A 124 0.21 4.98 30.69
C PHE A 124 0.20 5.74 32.02
N PHE A 125 0.16 7.07 31.95
CA PHE A 125 0.24 7.93 33.15
C PHE A 125 -1.00 7.86 34.04
N ASP A 126 -2.12 7.40 33.50
CA ASP A 126 -3.33 7.02 34.25
C ASP A 126 -3.19 5.69 35.01
N GLY A 127 -2.05 5.00 34.84
CA GLY A 127 -1.73 3.75 35.50
C GLY A 127 -2.01 2.48 34.68
N VAL A 128 -2.71 2.58 33.55
CA VAL A 128 -3.09 1.39 32.75
C VAL A 128 -1.88 0.79 32.03
N VAL A 129 -1.79 -0.54 32.02
CA VAL A 129 -0.71 -1.28 31.35
C VAL A 129 -1.24 -1.94 30.07
N ARG A 130 -0.52 -1.78 28.96
CA ARG A 130 -0.84 -2.44 27.68
C ARG A 130 0.40 -2.87 26.92
N THR A 131 0.24 -3.86 26.04
CA THR A 131 1.25 -4.24 25.06
C THR A 131 0.93 -3.60 23.71
N VAL A 132 1.89 -2.88 23.14
CA VAL A 132 1.76 -2.15 21.87
C VAL A 132 2.86 -2.55 20.90
N LYS A 133 2.54 -2.53 19.60
CA LYS A 133 3.53 -2.73 18.53
C LYS A 133 4.47 -1.53 18.41
N PRO A 134 5.67 -1.68 17.83
CA PRO A 134 6.61 -0.57 17.66
C PRO A 134 6.02 0.60 16.86
N THR A 135 5.14 0.31 15.90
CA THR A 135 4.42 1.33 15.11
C THR A 135 3.48 2.21 15.95
N GLY A 136 3.07 1.74 17.13
CA GLY A 136 2.24 2.46 18.08
C GLY A 136 3.03 3.20 19.15
N VAL A 137 4.35 3.34 19.02
CA VAL A 137 5.22 4.02 20.01
C VAL A 137 6.09 5.07 19.32
N LYS A 138 6.12 6.27 19.88
CA LYS A 138 6.88 7.42 19.37
C LYS A 138 7.71 8.07 20.49
N PRO A 139 8.83 8.74 20.17
CA PRO A 139 9.58 9.48 21.18
C PRO A 139 8.73 10.62 21.74
N ILE A 140 8.92 10.94 23.02
CA ILE A 140 8.40 12.18 23.58
C ILE A 140 9.36 13.30 23.17
N GLN A 141 8.94 14.22 22.30
CA GLN A 141 9.72 15.42 22.00
C GLN A 141 9.75 16.27 23.26
N LYS A 142 10.96 16.58 23.74
CA LYS A 142 11.15 17.64 24.72
C LYS A 142 11.19 18.94 23.94
N VAL A 143 10.30 19.88 24.28
CA VAL A 143 10.48 21.29 23.96
C VAL A 143 11.63 21.81 24.80
#